data_AF-A0A382U3V9-F1
#
_entry.id   AF-A0A382U3V9-F1
#
_cell.length_a   1.000
_cell.length_b   1.000
_cell.length_c   1.000
_cell.angle_alpha   90.00
_cell.angle_beta   90.00
_cell.angle_gamma   90.00
#
_symmetry.space_group_name_H-M   'P 1'
#
loop_
_entity.id
_entity.type
_entity.pdbx_description
1 polymer ?
#
loop_
_entity_poly.entity_id
_entity_poly.type
_entity_poly.pdbx_seq_one_letter_code
_entity_poly.pdbx_strand_id
1 'polypeptide(L)'
;MKSKTYDDHEYIPVRGDPDGKLDWKYTALLWQNRWARKPELTYERLNRKIHDNYAAKTKNSLKLALIGDSYCADVYKTPYKTWPYIVAENLNASIISLGRSGAAMTHSYEDLIAVVDEADVVIVCVTEPNRVPNRYGLPLNIGITSRKKESIISKFLTHAPWFFDQWNKSKEQSKSKSVGIDSMIRWWVDEYGIPEKQGVKILDSLNKYYESLWDPDLMKIVHKGVLMQIDELLLKKNKKCFWFPCFSSSGIVIDDD
;
A
#
# COMPACT_ATOMS: atom_id res chain seq x y z
N MET A 1 38.97 37.33 10.62
CA MET A 1 37.95 36.61 9.82
C MET A 1 37.45 35.43 10.64
N LYS A 2 36.18 35.46 11.08
CA LYS A 2 35.54 34.37 11.84
C LYS A 2 35.02 33.32 10.85
N SER A 3 35.47 32.07 10.95
CA SER A 3 34.86 30.94 10.26
C SER A 3 33.58 30.53 11.01
N LYS A 4 32.43 30.57 10.34
CA LYS A 4 31.18 30.01 10.84
C LYS A 4 31.22 28.49 10.69
N THR A 5 31.17 27.80 11.81
CA THR A 5 30.76 26.39 11.91
C THR A 5 29.27 26.29 11.57
N TYR A 6 28.90 25.29 10.77
CA TYR A 6 27.51 24.90 10.55
C TYR A 6 27.14 23.83 11.59
N ASP A 7 26.15 24.16 12.42
CA ASP A 7 25.57 23.33 13.47
C ASP A 7 24.67 22.20 12.93
N ASP A 8 24.76 21.07 13.62
CA ASP A 8 23.69 20.18 14.09
C ASP A 8 22.62 19.68 13.12
N HIS A 9 22.98 18.60 12.42
CA HIS A 9 22.04 17.48 12.29
C HIS A 9 22.34 16.50 13.41
N GLU A 10 21.36 16.27 14.30
CA GLU A 10 21.37 15.16 15.26
C GLU A 10 21.56 13.84 14.50
N TYR A 11 22.81 13.40 14.44
CA TYR A 11 23.18 12.06 14.07
C TYR A 11 22.84 11.17 15.27
N ILE A 12 21.67 10.53 15.25
CA ILE A 12 21.35 9.51 16.24
C ILE A 12 22.19 8.28 15.86
N PRO A 13 23.22 7.91 16.64
CA PRO A 13 24.04 6.76 16.30
C PRO A 13 23.18 5.50 16.40
N VAL A 14 23.17 4.71 15.33
CA VAL A 14 22.67 3.33 15.37
C VAL A 14 23.67 2.55 16.22
N ARG A 15 23.46 2.52 17.54
CA ARG A 15 24.09 1.52 18.40
C ARG A 15 23.41 0.20 18.07
N GLY A 16 24.03 -0.57 17.18
CA GLY A 16 23.78 -1.99 17.09
C GLY A 16 24.06 -2.61 18.46
N ASP A 17 23.08 -3.34 18.97
CA ASP A 17 23.28 -4.27 20.08
C ASP A 17 24.36 -5.28 19.65
N PRO A 18 25.47 -5.43 20.39
CA PRO A 18 26.55 -6.36 20.03
C PRO A 18 26.09 -7.81 19.87
N ASP A 19 24.90 -8.16 20.36
CA ASP A 19 24.38 -9.53 20.33
C ASP A 19 23.44 -9.83 19.14
N GLY A 20 23.26 -8.88 18.20
CA GLY A 20 22.52 -9.11 16.96
C GLY A 20 21.03 -9.41 17.10
N LYS A 21 20.44 -9.20 18.29
CA LYS A 21 19.00 -9.33 18.51
C LYS A 21 18.32 -8.01 18.13
N LEU A 22 17.42 -8.08 17.15
CA LEU A 22 16.57 -6.96 16.78
C LEU A 22 15.74 -6.54 18.01
N ASP A 23 15.99 -5.34 18.55
CA ASP A 23 15.21 -4.84 19.68
C ASP A 23 13.78 -4.52 19.24
N TRP A 24 12.86 -5.44 19.53
CA TRP A 24 11.43 -5.30 19.24
C TRP A 24 10.83 -4.05 19.90
N LYS A 25 11.40 -3.54 20.99
CA LYS A 25 10.96 -2.28 21.60
C LYS A 25 11.31 -1.09 20.73
N TYR A 26 12.44 -1.13 20.02
CA TYR A 26 12.82 -0.09 19.07
C TYR A 26 11.92 -0.11 17.82
N THR A 27 11.58 -1.30 17.32
CA THR A 27 10.57 -1.45 16.25
C THR A 27 9.19 -0.94 16.71
N ALA A 28 8.77 -1.28 17.92
CA ALA A 28 7.52 -0.78 18.52
C ALA A 28 7.55 0.74 18.74
N LEU A 29 8.70 1.33 19.11
CA LEU A 29 8.87 2.77 19.28
C LEU A 29 8.86 3.52 17.94
N LEU A 30 9.46 2.96 16.88
CA LEU A 30 9.35 3.48 15.51
C LEU A 30 7.90 3.40 15.01
N TRP A 31 7.18 2.33 15.36
CA TRP A 31 5.75 2.20 15.11
C TRP A 31 4.94 3.26 15.89
N GLN A 32 5.14 3.42 17.20
CA GLN A 32 4.45 4.43 18.01
C GLN A 32 4.73 5.88 17.56
N ASN A 33 5.97 6.20 17.19
CA ASN A 33 6.33 7.51 16.65
C ASN A 33 5.71 7.78 15.27
N ARG A 34 5.37 6.73 14.50
CA ARG A 34 4.60 6.85 13.26
C ARG A 34 3.14 7.27 13.53
N TRP A 35 2.54 6.81 14.63
CA TRP A 35 1.20 7.21 15.08
C TRP A 35 1.15 8.63 15.68
N ALA A 36 2.26 9.13 16.22
CA ALA A 36 2.35 10.49 16.78
C ALA A 36 2.31 11.61 15.72
N ARG A 37 2.54 11.31 14.44
CA ARG A 37 2.52 12.30 13.33
C ARG A 37 1.22 12.17 12.52
N LYS A 38 0.15 12.80 13.00
CA LYS A 38 -1.16 13.04 12.36
C LYS A 38 -1.57 12.02 11.27
N PRO A 39 -2.11 10.86 11.66
CA PRO A 39 -2.81 9.91 10.78
C PRO A 39 -4.09 10.49 10.12
N GLU A 40 -4.54 11.64 10.61
CA GLU A 40 -5.84 12.25 10.31
C GLU A 40 -6.05 12.61 8.83
N LEU A 41 -5.01 12.79 8.03
CA LEU A 41 -5.16 13.33 6.66
C LEU A 41 -5.43 12.30 5.57
N THR A 42 -5.07 11.03 5.74
CA THR A 42 -5.26 9.98 4.71
C THR A 42 -6.33 8.97 5.10
N TYR A 43 -6.32 8.51 6.35
CA TYR A 43 -7.30 7.54 6.84
C TYR A 43 -8.71 8.14 6.96
N GLU A 44 -8.85 9.34 7.55
CA GLU A 44 -10.17 9.99 7.63
C GLU A 44 -10.68 10.42 6.25
N ARG A 45 -9.81 10.82 5.31
CA ARG A 45 -10.25 11.26 3.98
C ARG A 45 -10.81 10.12 3.13
N LEU A 46 -10.17 8.95 3.14
CA LEU A 46 -10.68 7.77 2.42
C LEU A 46 -11.94 7.22 3.10
N ASN A 47 -11.94 7.10 4.43
CA ASN A 47 -13.09 6.54 5.14
C ASN A 47 -14.31 7.47 5.18
N ARG A 48 -14.15 8.80 5.21
CA ARG A 48 -15.30 9.72 5.25
C ARG A 48 -16.13 9.65 3.96
N LYS A 49 -15.49 9.50 2.79
CA LYS A 49 -16.21 9.26 1.51
C LYS A 49 -16.94 7.91 1.45
N ILE A 50 -16.43 6.91 2.14
CA ILE A 50 -17.03 5.57 2.25
C ILE A 50 -18.23 5.63 3.22
N HIS A 51 -18.06 6.19 4.42
CA HIS A 51 -19.13 6.30 5.40
C HIS A 51 -20.33 7.12 4.89
N ASP A 52 -20.10 8.26 4.24
CA ASP A 52 -21.17 9.16 3.80
C ASP A 52 -22.04 8.58 2.67
N ASN A 53 -21.52 7.63 1.86
CA ASN A 53 -22.27 7.00 0.77
C ASN A 53 -22.91 5.65 1.15
N TYR A 54 -22.50 5.04 2.27
CA TYR A 54 -22.82 3.64 2.58
C TYR A 54 -23.53 3.43 3.94
N ALA A 55 -23.64 4.47 4.78
CA ALA A 55 -24.30 4.42 6.08
C ALA A 55 -25.84 4.58 6.02
N ALA A 56 -26.51 3.92 5.07
CA ALA A 56 -27.96 3.84 5.04
C ALA A 56 -28.45 2.39 5.11
N LYS A 57 -28.35 1.74 6.30
CA LYS A 57 -29.43 0.89 6.85
C LYS A 57 -29.14 0.27 8.22
N THR A 58 -30.17 0.44 9.07
CA THR A 58 -30.55 -0.23 10.33
C THR A 58 -29.51 -0.35 11.43
N LYS A 59 -29.91 0.10 12.64
CA LYS A 59 -29.16 0.11 13.91
C LYS A 59 -28.57 -1.24 14.36
N ASN A 60 -28.91 -2.34 13.67
CA ASN A 60 -28.53 -3.74 13.98
C ASN A 60 -27.93 -4.49 12.78
N SER A 61 -27.39 -3.83 11.76
CA SER A 61 -26.71 -4.54 10.66
C SER A 61 -25.33 -5.03 11.09
N LEU A 62 -24.96 -6.23 10.64
CA LEU A 62 -23.63 -6.81 10.84
C LEU A 62 -22.57 -5.87 10.28
N LYS A 63 -21.45 -5.67 10.97
CA LYS A 63 -20.34 -4.83 10.50
C LYS A 63 -19.27 -5.66 9.80
N LEU A 64 -19.08 -5.42 8.50
CA LEU A 64 -18.12 -6.11 7.65
C LEU A 64 -16.90 -5.23 7.38
N ALA A 65 -15.71 -5.73 7.71
CA ALA A 65 -14.44 -5.10 7.33
C ALA A 65 -13.78 -5.92 6.20
N LEU A 66 -13.49 -5.27 5.07
CA LEU A 66 -12.77 -5.84 3.95
C LEU A 66 -11.35 -5.28 3.95
N ILE A 67 -10.38 -6.13 4.24
CA ILE A 67 -8.99 -5.76 4.47
C ILE A 67 -8.12 -6.31 3.36
N GLY A 68 -7.31 -5.47 2.73
CA GLY A 68 -6.40 -5.91 1.68
C GLY A 68 -6.15 -4.83 0.66
N ASP A 69 -6.10 -5.22 -0.59
CA ASP A 69 -5.71 -4.34 -1.69
C ASP A 69 -6.83 -4.01 -2.67
N SER A 70 -6.51 -3.79 -3.96
CA SER A 70 -7.45 -3.50 -5.03
C SER A 70 -8.58 -4.52 -5.14
N TYR A 71 -8.35 -5.79 -4.78
CA TYR A 71 -9.43 -6.79 -4.75
C TYR A 71 -10.53 -6.42 -3.74
N CYS A 72 -10.17 -5.72 -2.68
CA CYS A 72 -11.06 -5.28 -1.60
C CYS A 72 -11.37 -3.76 -1.66
N ALA A 73 -10.73 -2.99 -2.55
CA ALA A 73 -10.83 -1.50 -2.59
C ALA A 73 -11.91 -0.98 -3.55
N ASP A 74 -12.06 -1.65 -4.68
CA ASP A 74 -12.85 -1.16 -5.80
C ASP A 74 -14.32 -1.55 -5.60
N VAL A 75 -15.06 -0.69 -4.90
CA VAL A 75 -16.45 -0.95 -4.51
C VAL A 75 -17.40 -0.08 -5.33
N TYR A 76 -17.80 -0.63 -6.48
CA TYR A 76 -18.72 0.01 -7.42
C TYR A 76 -20.06 -0.72 -7.51
N LYS A 77 -21.12 0.01 -7.83
CA LYS A 77 -22.47 -0.53 -8.14
C LYS A 77 -22.82 -0.45 -9.61
N THR A 78 -22.03 0.28 -10.42
CA THR A 78 -22.33 0.58 -11.82
C THR A 78 -21.16 0.18 -12.73
N PRO A 79 -21.43 -0.47 -13.87
CA PRO A 79 -22.74 -1.02 -14.28
C PRO A 79 -23.20 -2.20 -13.42
N TYR A 80 -22.30 -2.83 -12.65
CA TYR A 80 -22.61 -3.98 -11.80
C TYR A 80 -22.07 -3.80 -10.39
N LYS A 81 -22.72 -4.46 -9.43
CA LYS A 81 -22.22 -4.59 -8.06
C LYS A 81 -20.94 -5.41 -8.07
N THR A 82 -19.89 -4.84 -7.51
CA THR A 82 -18.66 -5.56 -7.19
C THR A 82 -18.88 -6.56 -6.06
N TRP A 83 -18.03 -7.59 -5.97
CA TRP A 83 -18.21 -8.66 -5.00
C TRP A 83 -18.33 -8.20 -3.53
N PRO A 84 -17.65 -7.12 -3.05
CA PRO A 84 -17.80 -6.70 -1.67
C PRO A 84 -19.24 -6.28 -1.35
N TYR A 85 -19.93 -5.66 -2.32
CA TYR A 85 -21.36 -5.36 -2.19
C TYR A 85 -22.24 -6.58 -2.20
N ILE A 86 -21.96 -7.53 -3.10
CA ILE A 86 -22.74 -8.75 -3.21
C ILE A 86 -22.69 -9.48 -1.86
N VAL A 87 -21.49 -9.60 -1.26
CA VAL A 87 -21.32 -10.22 0.05
C VAL A 87 -22.05 -9.43 1.15
N ALA A 88 -21.85 -8.12 1.21
CA ALA A 88 -22.50 -7.29 2.23
C ALA A 88 -24.03 -7.36 2.15
N GLU A 89 -24.61 -7.35 0.96
CA GLU A 89 -26.06 -7.46 0.74
C GLU A 89 -26.60 -8.83 1.15
N ASN A 90 -25.92 -9.92 0.78
CA ASN A 90 -26.31 -11.28 1.18
C ASN A 90 -26.21 -11.49 2.70
N LEU A 91 -25.28 -10.82 3.37
CA LEU A 91 -25.12 -10.87 4.83
C LEU A 91 -25.98 -9.85 5.58
N ASN A 92 -26.75 -8.99 4.88
CA ASN A 92 -27.41 -7.83 5.47
C ASN A 92 -26.46 -7.01 6.37
N ALA A 93 -25.25 -6.76 5.85
CA ALA A 93 -24.13 -6.15 6.55
C ALA A 93 -23.87 -4.72 6.06
N SER A 94 -23.38 -3.88 6.95
CA SER A 94 -22.77 -2.58 6.65
C SER A 94 -21.26 -2.75 6.48
N ILE A 95 -20.71 -2.20 5.41
CA ILE A 95 -19.26 -2.18 5.19
C ILE A 95 -18.67 -1.04 6.01
N ILE A 96 -17.74 -1.35 6.92
CA ILE A 96 -17.06 -0.36 7.78
C ILE A 96 -15.62 -0.08 7.36
N SER A 97 -15.05 -0.92 6.50
CA SER A 97 -13.71 -0.75 5.96
C SER A 97 -13.57 -1.45 4.60
N LEU A 98 -12.79 -0.83 3.72
CA LEU A 98 -12.45 -1.33 2.39
C LEU A 98 -10.94 -1.43 2.24
N GLY A 99 -10.50 -2.28 1.30
CA GLY A 99 -9.10 -2.38 0.92
C GLY A 99 -8.60 -1.09 0.26
N ARG A 100 -7.29 -1.05 0.01
CA ARG A 100 -6.65 0.06 -0.70
C ARG A 100 -5.96 -0.42 -1.96
N SER A 101 -6.30 0.15 -3.11
CA SER A 101 -5.75 -0.27 -4.40
C SER A 101 -4.22 -0.19 -4.40
N GLY A 102 -3.58 -1.36 -4.57
CA GLY A 102 -2.13 -1.49 -4.59
C GLY A 102 -1.43 -1.44 -3.22
N ALA A 103 -2.16 -1.52 -2.10
CA ALA A 103 -1.56 -1.50 -0.76
C ALA A 103 -0.66 -2.70 -0.47
N ALA A 104 0.38 -2.49 0.34
CA ALA A 104 1.18 -3.56 0.91
C ALA A 104 0.47 -4.19 2.11
N MET A 105 0.80 -5.44 2.46
CA MET A 105 0.11 -6.14 3.56
C MET A 105 0.19 -5.41 4.90
N THR A 106 1.30 -4.71 5.18
CA THR A 106 1.43 -3.89 6.40
C THR A 106 0.42 -2.75 6.44
N HIS A 107 0.10 -2.16 5.28
CA HIS A 107 -0.87 -1.09 5.16
C HIS A 107 -2.28 -1.62 5.37
N SER A 108 -2.59 -2.78 4.81
CA SER A 108 -3.85 -3.48 5.09
C SER A 108 -3.97 -3.87 6.56
N TYR A 109 -2.87 -4.26 7.22
CA TYR A 109 -2.87 -4.51 8.67
C TYR A 109 -3.18 -3.25 9.49
N GLU A 110 -2.63 -2.09 9.10
CA GLU A 110 -2.96 -0.80 9.71
C GLU A 110 -4.46 -0.49 9.56
N ASP A 111 -5.04 -0.76 8.38
CA ASP A 111 -6.47 -0.56 8.12
C ASP A 111 -7.32 -1.49 9.02
N LEU A 112 -6.87 -2.73 9.24
CA LEU A 112 -7.54 -3.66 10.16
C LEU A 112 -7.50 -3.15 11.60
N ILE A 113 -6.34 -2.75 12.11
CA ILE A 113 -6.19 -2.28 13.51
C ILE A 113 -7.21 -1.17 13.81
N ALA A 114 -7.45 -0.29 12.84
CA ALA A 114 -8.33 0.85 13.01
C ALA A 114 -9.84 0.50 13.07
N VAL A 115 -10.24 -0.70 12.64
CA VAL A 115 -11.67 -1.12 12.62
C VAL A 115 -11.95 -2.46 13.30
N VAL A 116 -10.91 -3.19 13.72
CA VAL A 116 -11.04 -4.59 14.17
C VAL A 116 -12.01 -4.71 15.33
N ASP A 117 -12.00 -3.78 16.28
CA ASP A 117 -12.86 -3.83 17.46
C ASP A 117 -14.35 -3.67 17.10
N GLU A 118 -14.64 -2.88 16.06
CA GLU A 118 -16.00 -2.66 15.57
C GLU A 118 -16.49 -3.73 14.60
N ALA A 119 -15.59 -4.42 13.90
CA ALA A 119 -15.97 -5.42 12.90
C ALA A 119 -16.60 -6.66 13.57
N ASP A 120 -17.73 -7.12 13.05
CA ASP A 120 -18.31 -8.42 13.40
C ASP A 120 -17.69 -9.54 12.57
N VAL A 121 -17.41 -9.25 11.30
CA VAL A 121 -16.76 -10.16 10.35
C VAL A 121 -15.64 -9.41 9.63
N VAL A 122 -14.49 -10.07 9.50
CA VAL A 122 -13.34 -9.56 8.76
C VAL A 122 -13.06 -10.45 7.56
N ILE A 123 -13.00 -9.88 6.37
CA ILE A 123 -12.53 -10.57 5.17
C ILE A 123 -11.16 -10.04 4.81
N VAL A 124 -10.16 -10.91 4.77
CA VAL A 124 -8.77 -10.55 4.45
C VAL A 124 -8.44 -11.02 3.03
N CYS A 125 -8.36 -10.07 2.09
CA CYS A 125 -7.74 -10.25 0.77
C CYS A 125 -6.20 -10.16 0.94
N VAL A 126 -5.49 -11.29 0.86
CA VAL A 126 -4.02 -11.28 1.01
C VAL A 126 -3.37 -10.55 -0.15
N THR A 127 -2.58 -9.52 0.14
CA THR A 127 -1.96 -8.67 -0.88
C THR A 127 -0.76 -9.34 -1.56
N GLU A 128 -0.26 -8.71 -2.62
CA GLU A 128 0.96 -9.15 -3.31
C GLU A 128 2.21 -8.91 -2.43
N PRO A 129 3.02 -9.94 -2.12
CA PRO A 129 4.19 -9.82 -1.24
C PRO A 129 5.25 -8.84 -1.74
N ASN A 130 5.28 -8.55 -3.04
CA ASN A 130 6.29 -7.68 -3.64
C ASN A 130 6.03 -6.17 -3.47
N ARG A 131 4.99 -5.79 -2.73
CA ARG A 131 4.63 -4.38 -2.49
C ARG A 131 5.39 -3.78 -1.32
N VAL A 132 5.84 -2.54 -1.50
CA VAL A 132 6.75 -1.91 -0.55
C VAL A 132 5.99 -1.03 0.44
N PRO A 133 6.07 -1.36 1.74
CA PRO A 133 5.50 -0.51 2.77
C PRO A 133 6.21 0.85 2.79
N ASN A 134 5.43 1.91 2.96
CA ASN A 134 5.97 3.27 3.04
C ASN A 134 5.11 4.14 3.96
N ARG A 135 5.72 5.18 4.52
CA ARG A 135 5.07 6.08 5.48
C ARG A 135 3.87 6.86 4.94
N TYR A 136 3.70 6.91 3.61
CA TYR A 136 2.65 7.68 2.95
C TYR A 136 1.43 6.81 2.59
N GLY A 137 1.50 5.50 2.80
CA GLY A 137 0.43 4.58 2.39
C GLY A 137 0.28 4.47 0.87
N LEU A 138 1.31 4.84 0.10
CA LEU A 138 1.25 4.80 -1.36
C LEU A 138 1.33 3.37 -1.88
N PRO A 139 0.66 3.05 -2.99
CA PRO A 139 0.74 1.72 -3.58
C PRO A 139 2.01 1.56 -4.40
N LEU A 140 3.10 1.17 -3.74
CA LEU A 140 4.41 1.02 -4.38
C LEU A 140 4.68 -0.45 -4.71
N ASN A 141 5.00 -0.73 -5.97
CA ASN A 141 5.36 -2.08 -6.44
C ASN A 141 6.48 -2.03 -7.48
N ILE A 142 7.06 -3.19 -7.78
CA ILE A 142 8.18 -3.33 -8.71
C ILE A 142 7.82 -2.87 -10.14
N GLY A 143 6.57 -3.02 -10.55
CA GLY A 143 6.05 -2.58 -11.85
C GLY A 143 6.03 -1.06 -12.04
N ILE A 144 6.29 -0.28 -10.98
CA ILE A 144 6.51 1.18 -11.07
C ILE A 144 7.93 1.48 -11.52
N THR A 145 8.91 0.69 -11.05
CA THR A 145 10.34 0.93 -11.34
C THR A 145 10.72 0.63 -12.78
N SER A 146 10.11 -0.39 -13.38
CA SER A 146 10.30 -0.73 -14.80
C SER A 146 9.88 0.40 -15.76
N ARG A 147 9.00 1.32 -15.31
CA ARG A 147 8.55 2.48 -16.11
C ARG A 147 9.57 3.62 -16.16
N LYS A 148 10.60 3.64 -15.29
CA LYS A 148 11.65 4.69 -15.28
C LYS A 148 12.56 4.61 -16.51
N LYS A 149 12.79 3.41 -17.04
CA LYS A 149 13.57 3.23 -18.28
C LYS A 149 12.96 3.99 -19.45
N GLU A 150 11.63 4.04 -19.56
CA GLU A 150 10.96 4.73 -20.67
C GLU A 150 10.99 6.27 -20.53
N SER A 151 10.93 6.81 -19.32
CA SER A 151 10.91 8.28 -19.11
C SER A 151 12.30 8.93 -19.13
N ILE A 152 13.37 8.18 -18.83
CA ILE A 152 14.74 8.66 -19.01
C ILE A 152 15.09 8.66 -20.50
N ILE A 153 14.70 7.62 -21.24
CA ILE A 153 14.81 7.57 -22.70
C ILE A 153 14.05 8.75 -23.31
N SER A 154 12.83 9.07 -22.86
CA SER A 154 12.10 10.24 -23.40
C SER A 154 12.81 11.58 -23.15
N LYS A 155 13.49 11.77 -22.01
CA LYS A 155 14.30 12.98 -21.71
C LYS A 155 15.63 13.03 -22.47
N PHE A 156 16.20 11.88 -22.82
CA PHE A 156 17.40 11.79 -23.66
C PHE A 156 17.05 12.07 -25.13
N LEU A 157 15.90 11.57 -25.59
CA LEU A 157 15.42 11.71 -26.96
C LEU A 157 14.90 13.12 -27.32
N THR A 158 14.54 13.97 -26.35
CA THR A 158 14.22 15.38 -26.61
C THR A 158 15.44 16.20 -27.06
N HIS A 159 16.66 15.67 -26.93
CA HIS A 159 17.90 16.29 -27.39
C HIS A 159 18.41 15.70 -28.72
N ALA A 160 17.70 14.74 -29.33
CA ALA A 160 18.05 14.12 -30.62
C ALA A 160 16.79 13.88 -31.49
N PRO A 161 16.26 14.92 -32.16
CA PRO A 161 14.97 14.88 -32.86
C PRO A 161 14.85 13.79 -33.94
N TRP A 162 15.95 13.42 -34.59
CA TRP A 162 15.99 12.41 -35.65
C TRP A 162 15.79 10.97 -35.13
N PHE A 163 16.11 10.71 -33.86
CA PHE A 163 15.91 9.41 -33.22
C PHE A 163 14.46 9.24 -32.74
N PHE A 164 13.78 10.36 -32.43
CA PHE A 164 12.38 10.41 -32.02
C PHE A 164 11.44 9.88 -33.11
N ASP A 165 11.77 10.15 -34.38
CA ASP A 165 10.96 9.76 -35.53
C ASP A 165 11.02 8.24 -35.81
N GLN A 166 12.16 7.59 -35.55
CA GLN A 166 12.29 6.12 -35.61
C GLN A 166 11.66 5.44 -34.39
N TRP A 167 11.80 6.03 -33.20
CA TRP A 167 11.20 5.50 -31.97
C TRP A 167 9.66 5.54 -32.01
N ASN A 168 9.06 6.62 -32.51
CA ASN A 168 7.60 6.71 -32.65
C ASN A 168 7.03 5.69 -33.63
N LYS A 169 7.74 5.40 -34.73
CA LYS A 169 7.38 4.33 -35.67
C LYS A 169 7.37 2.94 -35.02
N SER A 170 8.21 2.70 -34.00
CA SER A 170 8.19 1.45 -33.22
C SER A 170 7.07 1.39 -32.16
N LYS A 171 6.69 2.52 -31.54
CA LYS A 171 5.64 2.55 -30.49
C LYS A 171 4.21 2.47 -31.05
N GLU A 172 4.00 2.80 -32.32
CA GLU A 172 2.68 2.67 -32.95
C GLU A 172 2.19 1.21 -33.04
N GLN A 173 3.11 0.24 -32.98
CA GLN A 173 2.81 -1.20 -32.93
C GLN A 173 2.55 -1.74 -31.50
N SER A 174 2.82 -0.98 -30.44
CA SER A 174 2.65 -1.43 -29.05
C SER A 174 1.70 -0.54 -28.25
N LYS A 175 0.46 -0.38 -28.71
CA LYS A 175 -0.59 0.35 -27.96
C LYS A 175 -1.12 -0.48 -26.78
N SER A 176 -0.32 -0.58 -25.73
CA SER A 176 -0.78 -0.78 -24.36
C SER A 176 -0.58 0.57 -23.64
N LYS A 177 -1.68 1.22 -23.24
CA LYS A 177 -1.65 2.52 -22.53
C LYS A 177 -1.00 2.34 -21.15
N SER A 178 0.32 2.39 -21.07
CA SER A 178 1.02 2.50 -19.80
C SER A 178 0.77 3.90 -19.20
N VAL A 179 0.19 3.94 -18.00
CA VAL A 179 0.05 5.19 -17.23
C VAL A 179 1.46 5.70 -16.93
N GLY A 180 1.83 6.84 -17.51
CA GLY A 180 3.16 7.42 -17.36
C GLY A 180 3.49 7.79 -15.92
N ILE A 181 4.78 7.90 -15.60
CA ILE A 181 5.27 8.32 -14.27
C ILE A 181 4.65 9.65 -13.84
N ASP A 182 4.51 10.60 -14.77
CA ASP A 182 3.93 11.91 -14.49
C ASP A 182 2.45 11.81 -14.06
N SER A 183 1.68 10.92 -14.68
CA SER A 183 0.29 10.67 -14.30
C SER A 183 0.20 10.08 -12.89
N MET A 184 1.14 9.21 -12.51
CA MET A 184 1.21 8.63 -11.17
C MET A 184 1.58 9.67 -10.11
N ILE A 185 2.57 10.52 -10.38
CA ILE A 185 2.94 11.60 -9.45
C ILE A 185 1.77 12.56 -9.27
N ARG A 186 1.09 12.96 -10.36
CA ARG A 186 -0.12 13.78 -10.28
C ARG A 186 -1.20 13.11 -9.43
N TRP A 187 -1.45 11.83 -9.65
CA TRP A 187 -2.37 11.07 -8.81
C TRP A 187 -1.98 11.08 -7.32
N TRP A 188 -0.68 10.99 -7.00
CA TRP A 188 -0.22 11.12 -5.61
C TRP A 188 -0.36 12.53 -5.03
N VAL A 189 -0.20 13.57 -5.86
CA VAL A 189 -0.47 14.95 -5.47
C VAL A 189 -1.95 15.10 -5.12
N ASP A 190 -2.82 14.66 -6.02
CA ASP A 190 -4.27 14.87 -5.93
C ASP A 190 -4.90 14.05 -4.80
N GLU A 191 -4.57 12.76 -4.70
CA GLU A 191 -5.20 11.85 -3.72
C GLU A 191 -4.51 11.86 -2.35
N TYR A 192 -3.18 11.96 -2.33
CA TYR A 192 -2.38 11.79 -1.10
C TYR A 192 -1.76 13.10 -0.60
N GLY A 193 -1.96 14.22 -1.31
CA GLY A 193 -1.39 15.52 -0.94
C GLY A 193 0.15 15.53 -0.96
N ILE A 194 0.78 14.62 -1.71
CA ILE A 194 2.24 14.52 -1.79
C ILE A 194 2.75 15.60 -2.74
N PRO A 195 3.62 16.53 -2.31
CA PRO A 195 4.19 17.51 -3.23
C PRO A 195 4.92 16.83 -4.38
N GLU A 196 4.80 17.36 -5.60
CA GLU A 196 5.39 16.75 -6.81
C GLU A 196 6.89 16.43 -6.65
N LYS A 197 7.66 17.38 -6.10
CA LYS A 197 9.10 17.20 -5.79
C LYS A 197 9.34 16.03 -4.84
N GLN A 198 8.45 15.81 -3.88
CA GLN A 198 8.53 14.67 -2.96
C GLN A 198 8.14 13.37 -3.68
N GLY A 199 7.14 13.38 -4.57
CA GLY A 199 6.79 12.24 -5.42
C GLY A 199 7.96 11.75 -6.27
N VAL A 200 8.71 12.68 -6.89
CA VAL A 200 9.94 12.36 -7.65
C VAL A 200 10.99 11.69 -6.75
N LYS A 201 11.21 12.20 -5.53
CA LYS A 201 12.15 11.60 -4.57
C LYS A 201 11.71 10.20 -4.14
N ILE A 202 10.41 10.00 -3.90
CA ILE A 202 9.86 8.67 -3.55
C ILE A 202 10.13 7.68 -4.67
N LEU A 203 9.90 8.05 -5.93
CA LEU A 203 10.20 7.20 -7.07
C LEU A 203 11.70 6.90 -7.17
N ASP A 204 12.56 7.89 -7.00
CA ASP A 204 14.00 7.66 -7.04
C ASP A 204 14.47 6.67 -5.98
N SER A 205 13.98 6.84 -4.74
CA SER A 205 14.24 5.91 -3.64
C SER A 205 13.68 4.52 -3.90
N LEU A 206 12.47 4.42 -4.48
CA LEU A 206 11.86 3.14 -4.82
C LEU A 206 12.71 2.38 -5.84
N ASN A 207 13.23 3.06 -6.86
CA ASN A 207 14.12 2.44 -7.84
C ASN A 207 15.40 1.92 -7.20
N LYS A 208 16.07 2.74 -6.39
CA LYS A 208 17.28 2.32 -5.65
C LYS A 208 17.01 1.12 -4.75
N TYR A 209 15.86 1.10 -4.08
CA TYR A 209 15.43 -0.02 -3.26
C TYR A 209 15.31 -1.31 -4.09
N TYR A 210 14.58 -1.29 -5.21
CA TYR A 210 14.42 -2.48 -6.05
C TYR A 210 15.70 -2.90 -6.78
N GLU A 211 16.59 -1.97 -7.10
CA GLU A 211 17.86 -2.25 -7.77
C GLU A 211 18.92 -2.84 -6.82
N SER A 212 18.91 -2.45 -5.54
CA SER A 212 20.04 -2.73 -4.64
C SER A 212 19.69 -3.49 -3.35
N LEU A 213 18.41 -3.46 -2.92
CA LEU A 213 18.01 -3.96 -1.59
C LEU A 213 16.85 -4.96 -1.64
N TRP A 214 16.11 -5.02 -2.75
CA TRP A 214 14.95 -5.89 -2.83
C TRP A 214 15.37 -7.35 -2.98
N ASP A 215 14.84 -8.17 -2.10
CA ASP A 215 14.98 -9.62 -2.10
C ASP A 215 13.56 -10.23 -2.05
N PRO A 216 13.14 -10.99 -3.08
CA PRO A 216 11.79 -11.55 -3.14
C PRO A 216 11.50 -12.53 -2.01
N ASP A 217 12.50 -13.28 -1.55
CA ASP A 217 12.31 -14.29 -0.51
C ASP A 217 12.24 -13.63 0.88
N LEU A 218 13.05 -12.61 1.12
CA LEU A 218 12.89 -11.76 2.30
C LEU A 218 11.52 -11.11 2.34
N MET A 219 11.04 -10.59 1.21
CA MET A 219 9.71 -9.96 1.14
C MET A 219 8.59 -10.95 1.44
N LYS A 220 8.67 -12.19 0.96
CA LYS A 220 7.72 -13.26 1.33
C LYS A 220 7.75 -13.58 2.83
N ILE A 221 8.95 -13.60 3.45
CA ILE A 221 9.09 -13.85 4.90
C ILE A 221 8.44 -12.71 5.70
N VAL A 222 8.75 -11.44 5.36
CA VAL A 222 8.13 -10.28 6.01
C VAL A 222 6.62 -10.31 5.83
N HIS A 223 6.15 -10.61 4.62
CA HIS A 223 4.73 -10.76 4.32
C HIS A 223 4.06 -11.82 5.19
N LYS A 224 4.66 -13.01 5.30
CA LYS A 224 4.18 -14.09 6.18
C LYS A 224 4.14 -13.65 7.64
N GLY A 225 5.16 -12.92 8.10
CA GLY A 225 5.17 -12.35 9.46
C GLY A 225 3.99 -11.42 9.71
N VAL A 226 3.62 -10.57 8.75
CA VAL A 226 2.45 -9.70 8.86
C VAL A 226 1.15 -10.51 8.88
N LEU A 227 1.04 -11.55 8.05
CA LEU A 227 -0.13 -12.43 8.06
C LEU A 227 -0.31 -13.14 9.42
N MET A 228 0.79 -13.62 10.01
CA MET A 228 0.77 -14.20 11.36
C MET A 228 0.30 -13.18 12.42
N GLN A 229 0.70 -11.92 12.31
CA GLN A 229 0.26 -10.85 13.21
C GLN A 229 -1.23 -10.52 13.05
N ILE A 230 -1.74 -10.54 11.82
CA ILE A 230 -3.18 -10.40 11.55
C ILE A 230 -3.94 -11.57 12.16
N ASP A 231 -3.48 -12.80 11.95
CA ASP A 231 -4.11 -14.00 12.51
C ASP A 231 -4.16 -13.96 14.04
N GLU A 232 -3.02 -13.68 14.68
CA GLU A 232 -2.93 -13.53 16.14
C GLU A 232 -3.89 -12.45 16.66
N LEU A 233 -3.97 -11.30 15.98
CA LEU A 233 -4.90 -10.23 16.33
C LEU A 233 -6.36 -10.69 16.24
N LEU A 234 -6.75 -11.34 15.14
CA LEU A 234 -8.12 -11.81 14.92
C LEU A 234 -8.52 -12.90 15.93
N LEU A 235 -7.61 -13.84 16.22
CA LEU A 235 -7.79 -14.86 17.26
C LEU A 235 -7.97 -14.23 18.64
N LYS A 236 -7.07 -13.31 19.03
CA LYS A 236 -7.12 -12.63 20.33
C LYS A 236 -8.41 -11.83 20.51
N LYS A 237 -8.92 -11.25 19.42
CA LYS A 237 -10.18 -10.48 19.41
C LYS A 237 -11.42 -11.36 19.19
N ASN A 238 -11.24 -12.68 19.07
CA ASN A 238 -12.29 -13.66 18.79
C ASN A 238 -13.17 -13.26 17.59
N LYS A 239 -12.52 -12.80 16.51
CA LYS A 239 -13.22 -12.30 15.31
C LYS A 239 -13.53 -13.43 14.35
N LYS A 240 -14.73 -13.41 13.78
CA LYS A 240 -15.06 -14.24 12.62
C LYS A 240 -14.28 -13.70 11.41
N CYS A 241 -13.49 -14.55 10.77
CA CYS A 241 -12.71 -14.12 9.62
C CYS A 241 -12.73 -15.10 8.46
N PHE A 242 -12.54 -14.56 7.25
CA PHE A 242 -12.34 -15.31 6.03
C PHE A 242 -11.06 -14.82 5.35
N TRP A 243 -10.25 -15.76 4.88
CA TRP A 243 -8.99 -15.47 4.21
C TRP A 243 -9.11 -15.79 2.72
N PHE A 244 -8.75 -14.84 1.87
CA PHE A 244 -8.71 -15.00 0.43
C PHE A 244 -7.26 -14.90 -0.07
N PRO A 245 -6.68 -16.00 -0.56
CA PRO A 245 -5.40 -15.92 -1.27
C PRO A 245 -5.62 -15.26 -2.63
N CYS A 246 -5.23 -13.99 -2.77
CA CYS A 246 -5.40 -13.26 -4.03
C CYS A 246 -4.24 -13.49 -5.02
N PHE A 247 -3.13 -14.08 -4.56
CA PHE A 247 -1.94 -14.32 -5.36
C PHE A 247 -1.43 -15.75 -5.13
N SER A 248 -0.83 -16.36 -6.15
CA SER A 248 -0.27 -17.72 -6.04
C SER A 248 0.82 -17.82 -4.97
N SER A 249 1.48 -16.71 -4.67
CA SER A 249 2.49 -16.57 -3.62
C SER A 249 1.95 -16.05 -2.28
N SER A 250 0.63 -16.00 -2.09
CA SER A 250 0.01 -15.51 -0.84
C SER A 250 0.34 -16.37 0.39
N GLY A 251 0.88 -17.58 0.19
CA GLY A 251 1.41 -18.41 1.28
C GLY A 251 0.36 -19.04 2.20
N ILE A 252 -0.94 -18.86 1.89
CA ILE A 252 -2.01 -19.68 2.46
C ILE A 252 -2.04 -20.96 1.63
N VAL A 253 -1.42 -22.01 2.14
CA VAL A 253 -1.67 -23.36 1.65
C VAL A 253 -3.04 -23.72 2.19
N ILE A 254 -4.04 -23.74 1.30
CA ILE A 254 -5.25 -24.50 1.58
C ILE A 254 -4.81 -25.93 1.28
N ASP A 255 -4.57 -26.72 2.31
CA ASP A 255 -4.39 -28.15 2.12
C ASP A 255 -5.71 -28.65 1.52
N ASP A 256 -5.69 -28.96 0.22
CA ASP A 256 -6.75 -29.72 -0.41
C ASP A 256 -6.58 -31.17 0.09
N ASP A 257 -7.43 -31.55 1.06
CA ASP A 257 -7.60 -32.95 1.50
C ASP A 257 -7.85 -33.90 0.32
#